data_AF-A0A022GDA0-F1
#
_entry.id   AF-A0A022GDA0-F1
#
_cell.length_a   1.000
_cell.length_b   1.000
_cell.length_c   1.000
_cell.angle_alpha   90.00
_cell.angle_beta   90.00
_cell.angle_gamma   90.00
#
_symmetry.space_group_name_H-M   'P 1'
#
loop_
_entity.id
_entity.type
_entity.pdbx_description
1 polymer ?
#
loop_
_entity_poly.entity_id
_entity_poly.type
_entity_poly.pdbx_seq_one_letter_code
_entity_poly.pdbx_strand_id
1 'polypeptide(L)'
;PAAAASPAHLPPATDLGAHGTEAARRGEPLVVLVSMPGCSYCDAVRRNYLGPQAAAGEIAVRELDMTADTPLRDADGNLTTARAWARAHQVRVAPTVLFLDRQGRAAAGPLRGMQPDFYGAYLEQALDQARAAIATRR
;
A
#
# COMPACT_ATOMS: atom_id res chain seq x y z
N PRO A 1 0.56 -5.84 21.88
CA PRO A 1 1.90 -5.39 21.44
C PRO A 1 1.93 -5.17 19.91
N ALA A 2 2.02 -3.91 19.48
CA ALA A 2 2.19 -3.56 18.08
C ALA A 2 3.65 -3.84 17.68
N ALA A 3 3.86 -4.78 16.76
CA ALA A 3 5.19 -5.04 16.21
C ALA A 3 5.63 -3.80 15.44
N ALA A 4 6.66 -3.12 15.94
CA ALA A 4 7.33 -2.05 15.19
C ALA A 4 7.95 -2.68 13.93
N ALA A 5 7.47 -2.26 12.77
CA ALA A 5 8.03 -2.68 11.50
C ALA A 5 9.45 -2.12 11.39
N SER A 6 10.46 -2.99 11.29
CA SER A 6 11.81 -2.57 10.92
C SER A 6 11.74 -1.85 9.57
N PRO A 7 12.43 -0.72 9.35
CA PRO A 7 12.34 0.05 8.11
C PRO A 7 12.73 -0.76 6.84
N ALA A 8 13.39 -1.90 7.02
CA ALA A 8 13.72 -2.86 5.96
C ALA A 8 12.52 -3.73 5.50
N HIS A 9 11.47 -3.87 6.29
CA HIS A 9 10.35 -4.78 6.02
C HIS A 9 9.01 -4.14 6.41
N LEU A 10 8.18 -3.87 5.42
CA LEU A 10 6.81 -3.43 5.65
C LEU A 10 5.95 -4.63 6.08
N PRO A 11 4.92 -4.41 6.92
CA PRO A 11 4.02 -5.49 7.30
C PRO A 11 3.26 -6.03 6.07
N PRO A 12 3.05 -7.34 5.95
CA PRO A 12 2.43 -7.93 4.76
C PRO A 12 0.94 -7.62 4.68
N ALA A 13 0.42 -7.48 3.46
CA ALA A 13 -1.01 -7.46 3.19
C ALA A 13 -1.58 -8.87 3.36
N THR A 14 -2.58 -9.01 4.25
CA THR A 14 -3.21 -10.30 4.59
C THR A 14 -4.72 -10.24 4.50
N ASP A 15 -5.33 -9.12 4.89
CA ASP A 15 -6.77 -8.88 4.82
C ASP A 15 -7.01 -7.40 4.47
N LEU A 16 -7.33 -7.11 3.22
CA LEU A 16 -7.42 -5.73 2.73
C LEU A 16 -8.60 -4.98 3.34
N GLY A 17 -9.72 -5.66 3.63
CA GLY A 17 -10.87 -5.05 4.29
C GLY A 17 -10.57 -4.65 5.73
N ALA A 18 -9.90 -5.53 6.49
CA ALA A 18 -9.46 -5.25 7.85
C ALA A 18 -8.39 -4.14 7.89
N HIS A 19 -7.37 -4.22 7.02
CA HIS A 19 -6.32 -3.20 6.93
C HIS A 19 -6.89 -1.83 6.52
N GLY A 20 -7.84 -1.81 5.58
CA GLY A 20 -8.53 -0.59 5.14
C GLY A 20 -9.41 0.02 6.23
N THR A 21 -10.10 -0.81 6.99
CA THR A 21 -10.90 -0.35 8.14
C THR A 21 -10.02 0.27 9.23
N GLU A 22 -8.90 -0.35 9.54
CA GLU A 22 -7.96 0.16 10.54
C GLU A 22 -7.30 1.47 10.10
N ALA A 23 -6.91 1.57 8.82
CA ALA A 23 -6.41 2.82 8.25
C ALA A 23 -7.45 3.94 8.36
N ALA A 24 -8.69 3.68 7.96
CA ALA A 24 -9.76 4.67 7.96
C ALA A 24 -10.10 5.19 9.37
N ARG A 25 -9.98 4.36 10.42
CA ARG A 25 -10.14 4.80 11.82
C ARG A 25 -9.12 5.86 12.24
N ARG A 26 -7.93 5.86 11.62
CA ARG A 26 -6.88 6.85 11.82
C ARG A 26 -7.02 8.07 10.90
N GLY A 27 -8.05 8.10 10.05
CA GLY A 27 -8.17 9.12 9.00
C GLY A 27 -7.18 8.95 7.85
N GLU A 28 -6.59 7.77 7.71
CA GLU A 28 -5.58 7.46 6.69
C GLU A 28 -6.13 6.51 5.62
N PRO A 29 -5.70 6.62 4.36
CA PRO A 29 -5.93 5.57 3.36
C PRO A 29 -5.07 4.34 3.68
N LEU A 30 -5.48 3.17 3.21
CA LEU A 30 -4.60 2.01 3.16
C LEU A 30 -3.62 2.18 2.01
N VAL A 31 -2.34 2.31 2.34
CA VAL A 31 -1.25 2.32 1.36
C VAL A 31 -0.81 0.88 1.12
N VAL A 32 -0.78 0.44 -0.15
CA VAL A 32 -0.27 -0.89 -0.51
C VAL A 32 0.91 -0.74 -1.43
N LEU A 33 2.10 -1.12 -0.95
CA LEU A 33 3.27 -1.33 -1.81
C LEU A 33 3.11 -2.69 -2.50
N VAL A 34 2.88 -2.67 -3.81
CA VAL A 34 2.96 -3.86 -4.64
C VAL A 34 4.38 -4.01 -5.17
N SER A 35 5.05 -5.09 -4.77
CA SER A 35 6.47 -5.34 -5.00
C SER A 35 6.72 -6.69 -5.67
N MET A 36 8.00 -6.99 -5.92
CA MET A 36 8.46 -8.31 -6.35
C MET A 36 9.86 -8.60 -5.78
N PRO A 37 10.26 -9.88 -5.61
CA PRO A 37 11.57 -10.24 -5.08
C PRO A 37 12.71 -9.73 -5.98
N GLY A 38 13.80 -9.26 -5.38
CA GLY A 38 15.00 -8.80 -6.10
C GLY A 38 14.85 -7.43 -6.81
N CYS A 39 13.76 -6.69 -6.55
CA CYS A 39 13.49 -5.39 -7.15
C CYS A 39 14.18 -4.25 -6.37
N SER A 40 15.29 -3.74 -6.90
CA SER A 40 16.05 -2.63 -6.29
C SER A 40 15.21 -1.34 -6.14
N TYR A 41 14.34 -1.04 -7.10
CA TYR A 41 13.41 0.09 -7.00
C TYR A 41 12.37 -0.08 -5.88
N CYS A 42 11.93 -1.33 -5.64
CA CYS A 42 11.02 -1.64 -4.55
C CYS A 42 11.71 -1.45 -3.20
N ASP A 43 12.98 -1.86 -3.09
CA ASP A 43 13.80 -1.60 -1.90
C ASP A 43 14.01 -0.11 -1.65
N ALA A 44 14.25 0.68 -2.70
CA ALA A 44 14.38 2.13 -2.60
C ALA A 44 13.07 2.78 -2.11
N VAL A 45 11.92 2.43 -2.71
CA VAL A 45 10.60 2.93 -2.27
C VAL A 45 10.33 2.57 -0.81
N ARG A 46 10.64 1.33 -0.43
CA ARG A 46 10.44 0.81 0.92
C ARG A 46 11.29 1.55 1.94
N ARG A 47 12.60 1.64 1.73
CA ARG A 47 13.55 2.14 2.73
C ARG A 47 13.55 3.66 2.84
N ASN A 48 13.37 4.36 1.72
CA ASN A 48 13.57 5.81 1.67
C ASN A 48 12.27 6.60 1.86
N TYR A 49 11.10 5.99 1.64
CA TYR A 49 9.82 6.71 1.67
C TYR A 49 8.79 6.05 2.60
N LEU A 50 8.40 4.79 2.32
CA LEU A 50 7.30 4.17 3.06
C LEU A 50 7.70 3.72 4.47
N GLY A 51 8.89 3.15 4.64
CA GLY A 51 9.39 2.61 5.90
C GLY A 51 9.50 3.67 7.01
N PRO A 52 10.16 4.82 6.78
CA PRO A 52 10.25 5.90 7.77
C PRO A 52 8.88 6.42 8.21
N GLN A 53 7.98 6.71 7.26
CA GLN A 53 6.62 7.20 7.57
C GLN A 53 5.80 6.14 8.33
N ALA A 54 5.94 4.86 7.99
CA ALA A 54 5.29 3.77 8.70
C ALA A 54 5.80 3.65 10.14
N ALA A 55 7.10 3.74 10.35
CA ALA A 55 7.73 3.69 11.67
C ALA A 55 7.34 4.89 12.54
N ALA A 56 7.16 6.06 11.94
CA ALA A 56 6.63 7.26 12.59
C ALA A 56 5.11 7.20 12.86
N GLY A 57 4.40 6.20 12.33
CA GLY A 57 2.96 6.08 12.46
C GLY A 57 2.17 7.09 11.63
N GLU A 58 2.77 7.65 10.59
CA GLU A 58 2.18 8.68 9.71
C GLU A 58 1.30 8.08 8.62
N ILE A 59 1.58 6.84 8.22
CA ILE A 59 0.81 6.13 7.18
C ILE A 59 0.35 4.75 7.66
N ALA A 60 -0.67 4.21 7.00
CA ALA A 60 -1.13 2.84 7.17
C ALA A 60 -0.72 2.00 5.96
N VAL A 61 0.51 1.49 5.97
CA VAL A 61 1.07 0.77 4.80
C VAL A 61 1.12 -0.75 4.99
N ARG A 62 0.89 -1.48 3.90
CA ARG A 62 1.11 -2.92 3.76
C ARG A 62 1.89 -3.24 2.49
N GLU A 63 2.60 -4.36 2.49
CA GLU A 63 3.33 -4.83 1.31
C GLU A 63 2.73 -6.13 0.75
N LEU A 64 2.67 -6.20 -0.58
CA LEU A 64 2.12 -7.31 -1.34
C LEU A 64 3.10 -7.70 -2.45
N ASP A 65 3.62 -8.93 -2.39
CA ASP A 65 4.42 -9.50 -3.48
C ASP A 65 3.50 -9.99 -4.61
N MET A 66 3.53 -9.30 -5.75
CA MET A 66 2.66 -9.61 -6.90
C MET A 66 3.03 -10.90 -7.64
N THR A 67 4.14 -11.52 -7.26
CA THR A 67 4.65 -12.76 -7.85
C THR A 67 4.43 -13.99 -6.98
N ALA A 68 3.87 -13.82 -5.77
CA ALA A 68 3.66 -14.90 -4.83
C ALA A 68 2.20 -15.34 -4.76
N ASP A 69 1.97 -16.63 -4.55
CA ASP A 69 0.64 -17.19 -4.27
C ASP A 69 0.29 -17.15 -2.78
N THR A 70 0.82 -16.15 -2.07
CA THR A 70 0.53 -15.88 -0.65
C THR A 70 -0.97 -15.64 -0.47
N PRO A 71 -1.63 -16.34 0.47
CA PRO A 71 -3.04 -16.15 0.75
C PRO A 71 -3.36 -14.70 1.14
N LEU A 72 -4.44 -14.18 0.55
CA LEU A 72 -4.92 -12.82 0.79
C LEU A 72 -6.45 -12.86 0.86
N ARG A 73 -7.03 -12.13 1.82
CA ARG A 73 -8.45 -11.79 1.79
C ARG A 73 -8.61 -10.40 1.17
N ASP A 74 -9.43 -10.29 0.13
CA ASP A 74 -9.72 -8.99 -0.49
C ASP A 74 -10.73 -8.17 0.34
N ALA A 75 -11.05 -6.96 -0.12
CA ALA A 75 -11.94 -6.05 0.59
C ALA A 75 -13.41 -6.52 0.62
N ASP A 76 -13.81 -7.38 -0.32
CA ASP A 76 -15.14 -7.99 -0.39
C ASP A 76 -15.24 -9.27 0.46
N GLY A 77 -14.12 -9.69 1.06
CA GLY A 77 -14.02 -10.87 1.91
C GLY A 77 -13.71 -12.16 1.15
N ASN A 78 -13.46 -12.11 -0.16
CA ASN A 78 -13.10 -13.29 -0.93
C ASN A 78 -11.67 -13.72 -0.61
N LEU A 79 -11.45 -15.04 -0.61
CA LEU A 79 -10.11 -15.61 -0.51
C LEU A 79 -9.48 -15.64 -1.90
N THR A 80 -8.27 -15.09 -2.00
CA THR A 80 -7.47 -15.02 -3.22
C THR A 80 -5.98 -15.17 -2.87
N THR A 81 -5.10 -14.92 -3.85
CA THR A 81 -3.66 -14.81 -3.63
C THR A 81 -3.15 -13.42 -3.99
N ALA A 82 -2.00 -13.03 -3.45
CA ALA A 82 -1.34 -11.77 -3.78
C ALA A 82 -1.16 -11.61 -5.31
N ARG A 83 -0.65 -12.65 -5.99
CA ARG A 83 -0.53 -12.69 -7.45
C ARG A 83 -1.87 -12.49 -8.17
N ALA A 84 -2.91 -13.25 -7.79
CA ALA A 84 -4.20 -13.17 -8.43
C ALA A 84 -4.87 -11.80 -8.23
N TRP A 85 -4.79 -11.27 -7.00
CA TRP A 85 -5.32 -9.95 -6.66
C TRP A 85 -4.62 -8.83 -7.43
N ALA A 86 -3.27 -8.84 -7.48
CA ALA A 86 -2.51 -7.83 -8.21
C ALA A 86 -2.85 -7.82 -9.71
N ARG A 87 -3.03 -9.02 -10.32
CA ARG A 87 -3.45 -9.15 -11.72
C ARG A 87 -4.86 -8.60 -11.95
N ALA A 88 -5.82 -8.93 -11.07
CA ALA A 88 -7.19 -8.43 -11.16
C ALA A 88 -7.24 -6.89 -11.07
N HIS A 89 -6.34 -6.29 -10.28
CA HIS A 89 -6.18 -4.84 -10.15
C HIS A 89 -5.27 -4.21 -11.21
N GLN A 90 -4.93 -4.95 -12.27
CA GLN A 90 -4.11 -4.51 -13.39
C GLN A 90 -2.74 -3.92 -12.96
N VAL A 91 -2.18 -4.42 -11.86
CA VAL A 91 -0.83 -4.07 -11.46
C VAL A 91 0.14 -4.96 -12.23
N ARG A 92 0.89 -4.36 -13.15
CA ARG A 92 1.80 -5.06 -14.08
C ARG A 92 3.27 -4.69 -13.91
N VAL A 93 3.56 -3.70 -13.07
CA VAL A 93 4.91 -3.16 -12.85
C VAL A 93 5.16 -2.99 -11.36
N ALA A 94 6.37 -3.30 -10.93
CA ALA A 94 6.84 -3.08 -9.57
C ALA A 94 7.96 -2.00 -9.56
N PRO A 95 8.03 -1.15 -8.52
CA PRO A 95 7.02 -0.98 -7.48
C PRO A 95 5.75 -0.32 -8.03
N THR A 96 4.58 -0.63 -7.45
CA THR A 96 3.38 0.20 -7.58
C THR A 96 2.84 0.50 -6.19
N VAL A 97 2.59 1.77 -5.87
CA VAL A 97 1.93 2.16 -4.61
C VAL A 97 0.48 2.50 -4.89
N LEU A 98 -0.41 1.77 -4.23
CA LEU A 98 -1.86 1.98 -4.28
C LEU A 98 -2.33 2.70 -3.02
N PHE A 99 -3.36 3.54 -3.16
CA PHE A 99 -4.03 4.23 -2.06
C PHE A 99 -5.49 3.82 -2.06
N LEU A 100 -5.90 3.03 -1.07
CA LEU A 100 -7.21 2.40 -1.02
C LEU A 100 -8.05 2.96 0.14
N ASP A 101 -9.36 3.07 -0.07
CA ASP A 101 -10.33 3.34 0.99
C ASP A 101 -10.71 2.06 1.76
N ARG A 102 -11.58 2.19 2.77
CA ARG A 102 -12.05 1.06 3.60
C ARG A 102 -12.69 -0.07 2.78
N GLN A 103 -13.27 0.25 1.63
CA GLN A 103 -13.92 -0.71 0.74
C GLN A 103 -12.96 -1.24 -0.35
N GLY A 104 -11.65 -0.98 -0.22
CA GLY A 104 -10.65 -1.42 -1.19
C GLY A 104 -10.67 -0.65 -2.51
N ARG A 105 -11.41 0.46 -2.61
CA ARG A 105 -11.47 1.27 -3.83
C ARG A 105 -10.36 2.31 -3.84
N ALA A 106 -9.92 2.70 -5.04
CA ALA A 106 -8.91 3.76 -5.17
C ALA A 106 -9.37 5.09 -4.54
N ALA A 107 -8.56 5.60 -3.62
CA ALA A 107 -8.72 6.92 -3.00
C ALA A 107 -7.89 8.00 -3.72
N ALA A 108 -6.78 7.62 -4.34
CA ALA A 108 -5.97 8.46 -5.22
C ALA A 108 -5.39 7.64 -6.38
N GLY A 109 -4.80 8.32 -7.36
CA GLY A 109 -4.09 7.68 -8.47
C GLY A 109 -2.88 6.87 -7.97
N PRO A 110 -2.58 5.70 -8.57
CA PRO A 110 -1.46 4.89 -8.14
C PRO A 110 -0.13 5.49 -8.60
N LEU A 111 0.92 5.33 -7.80
CA LEU A 111 2.30 5.60 -8.24
C LEU A 111 2.87 4.34 -8.86
N ARG A 112 3.16 4.38 -10.16
CA ARG A 112 3.69 3.24 -10.92
C ARG A 112 5.17 3.45 -11.22
N GLY A 113 5.99 2.46 -10.88
CA GLY A 113 7.43 2.58 -10.94
C GLY A 113 7.98 3.52 -9.87
N MET A 114 9.25 3.87 -10.01
CA MET A 114 9.94 4.83 -9.15
C MET A 114 10.74 5.80 -10.02
N GLN A 115 10.56 7.09 -9.78
CA GLN A 115 11.29 8.19 -10.43
C GLN A 115 11.99 8.99 -9.33
N PRO A 116 13.31 8.85 -9.13
CA PRO A 116 14.00 9.26 -7.92
C PRO A 116 13.78 10.72 -7.52
N ASP A 117 13.86 11.64 -8.50
CA ASP A 117 14.00 13.08 -8.24
C ASP A 117 12.75 13.72 -7.61
N PHE A 118 11.57 13.12 -7.80
CA PHE A 118 10.29 13.69 -7.35
C PHE A 118 9.37 12.70 -6.63
N TYR A 119 9.85 11.48 -6.35
CA TYR A 119 9.00 10.43 -5.79
C TYR A 119 8.34 10.82 -4.47
N GLY A 120 9.09 11.50 -3.58
CA GLY A 120 8.57 11.96 -2.29
C GLY A 120 7.40 12.92 -2.42
N ALA A 121 7.54 13.95 -3.28
CA ALA A 121 6.48 14.91 -3.53
C ALA A 121 5.23 14.27 -4.15
N TYR A 122 5.40 13.32 -5.08
CA TYR A 122 4.27 12.58 -5.65
C TYR A 122 3.58 11.68 -4.63
N LEU A 123 4.34 11.07 -3.72
CA LEU A 123 3.80 10.28 -2.61
C LEU A 123 2.98 11.15 -1.67
N GLU A 124 3.51 12.29 -1.23
CA GLU A 124 2.81 13.23 -0.36
C GLU A 124 1.52 13.74 -1.02
N GLN A 125 1.59 14.18 -2.28
CA GLN A 125 0.41 14.63 -3.03
C GLN A 125 -0.66 13.55 -3.12
N ALA A 126 -0.28 12.29 -3.40
CA ALA A 126 -1.23 11.19 -3.50
C ALA A 126 -1.84 10.83 -2.13
N LEU A 127 -1.07 10.90 -1.04
CA LEU A 127 -1.57 10.74 0.32
C LEU A 127 -2.61 11.81 0.66
N ASP A 128 -2.33 13.08 0.37
CA ASP A 128 -3.25 14.19 0.65
C ASP A 128 -4.54 14.08 -0.16
N GLN A 129 -4.43 13.73 -1.45
CA GLN A 129 -5.59 13.44 -2.29
C GLN A 129 -6.42 12.28 -1.72
N ALA A 130 -5.77 11.21 -1.29
CA ALA A 130 -6.44 10.05 -0.74
C ALA A 130 -7.12 10.36 0.60
N ARG A 131 -6.47 11.10 1.51
CA ARG A 131 -7.03 11.59 2.77
C ARG A 131 -8.27 12.46 2.53
N ALA A 132 -8.20 13.38 1.58
CA ALA A 132 -9.35 14.19 1.20
C ALA A 132 -10.50 13.35 0.62
N ALA A 133 -10.20 12.36 -0.23
CA ALA A 133 -11.20 11.49 -0.82
C ALA A 133 -11.89 10.59 0.21
N ILE A 134 -11.18 10.04 1.20
CA ILE A 134 -11.81 9.21 2.24
C ILE A 134 -12.62 10.04 3.25
N ALA A 135 -12.26 11.31 3.46
CA ALA A 135 -13.01 12.21 4.32
C ALA A 135 -14.40 12.56 3.74
N THR A 136 -14.54 12.59 2.42
CA THR A 136 -15.81 12.88 1.73
C THR A 136 -16.69 11.64 1.53
N ARG A 137 -16.11 10.44 1.58
CA ARG A 137 -16.81 9.14 1.44
C ARG A 137 -17.33 8.58 2.78
N ARG A 138 -17.42 9.42 3.83
CA ARG A 138 -17.86 9.02 5.17
C ARG A 138 -19.30 8.52 5.17
#